data_AF-A0A7Y2K669-F1
#
_entry.id   AF-A0A7Y2K669-F1
#
_cell.length_a   1.000
_cell.length_b   1.000
_cell.length_c   1.000
_cell.angle_alpha   90.00
_cell.angle_beta   90.00
_cell.angle_gamma   90.00
#
_symmetry.space_group_name_H-M   'P 1'
#
loop_
_entity.id
_entity.type
_entity.pdbx_description
1 polymer ?
#
loop_
_entity_poly.entity_id
_entity_poly.type
_entity_poly.pdbx_seq_one_letter_code
_entity_poly.pdbx_strand_id
1 'polypeptide(L)'
;MKFLRKFIDNQSKHFKDGGKLSRFNPLFEALDNFIYTPSTVTHGAPHVRDALDLKRMMIWVVIALVPTVIMALYNTGLQANLALVQTGGTEVSGWRGSVITFLGTGLNPNDILSNIVHGALYFLPIYLITIAAGGFWEVLFGTIRKHAISEGFLVTSLLFPLILPPNLPWWQVVLGISFGVVIGKEIFGGVGMNVLNPALTGRAFLYFAYPAEISGDAVWVAVDGVSRATPLAELADPVLELSVSLNDALLGLIPGSMGETSIIACLIGAVILIVTKVGSWRTMFGSVLGMVVVSLLFNLIGSDTNSMFQVTPVW
;
A
#
# COMPACT_ATOMS: atom_id res chain seq x y z
N MET A 1 4.56 21.52 -26.22
CA MET A 1 4.38 20.05 -26.21
C MET A 1 3.73 19.46 -27.50
N LYS A 2 3.91 20.05 -28.69
CA LYS A 2 3.38 19.45 -29.96
C LYS A 2 4.27 18.33 -30.52
N PHE A 3 5.55 18.35 -30.17
CA PHE A 3 6.55 17.38 -30.67
C PHE A 3 6.33 15.97 -30.10
N LEU A 4 6.19 15.84 -28.77
CA LEU A 4 5.89 14.57 -28.10
C LEU A 4 4.57 13.95 -28.61
N ARG A 5 3.51 14.75 -28.73
CA ARG A 5 2.23 14.26 -29.26
C ARG A 5 2.34 13.74 -30.69
N LYS A 6 3.03 14.50 -31.57
CA LYS A 6 3.24 14.10 -32.97
C LYS A 6 4.12 12.84 -33.08
N PHE A 7 5.07 12.65 -32.17
CA PHE A 7 5.88 11.44 -32.09
C PHE A 7 5.03 10.22 -31.71
N ILE A 8 4.21 10.32 -30.65
CA ILE A 8 3.30 9.26 -30.21
C ILE A 8 2.26 8.95 -31.29
N ASP A 9 1.62 9.95 -31.90
CA ASP A 9 0.63 9.75 -32.95
C ASP A 9 1.21 9.02 -34.18
N ASN A 10 2.47 9.30 -34.54
CA ASN A 10 3.16 8.59 -35.62
C ASN A 10 3.41 7.11 -35.28
N GLN A 11 3.72 6.79 -34.02
CA GLN A 11 3.92 5.42 -33.58
C GLN A 11 2.59 4.67 -33.44
N SER A 12 1.49 5.35 -33.11
CA SER A 12 0.15 4.76 -32.95
C SER A 12 -0.31 3.93 -34.15
N LYS A 13 0.17 4.27 -35.36
CA LYS A 13 -0.17 3.56 -36.61
C LYS A 13 0.26 2.08 -36.60
N HIS A 14 1.28 1.72 -35.82
CA HIS A 14 1.77 0.34 -35.72
C HIS A 14 0.94 -0.51 -34.74
N PHE A 15 0.19 0.16 -33.85
CA PHE A 15 -0.57 -0.45 -32.75
C PHE A 15 -2.08 -0.50 -33.01
N LYS A 16 -2.63 0.33 -33.92
CA LYS A 16 -4.03 0.27 -34.36
C LYS A 16 -4.35 -0.99 -35.17
N ASP A 17 -5.65 -1.33 -35.28
CA ASP A 17 -6.14 -2.51 -35.99
C ASP A 17 -5.58 -2.59 -37.43
N GLY A 18 -4.85 -3.67 -37.72
CA GLY A 18 -4.12 -3.89 -38.99
C GLY A 18 -2.61 -3.65 -38.93
N GLY A 19 -2.07 -3.10 -37.84
CA GLY A 19 -0.63 -2.94 -37.61
C GLY A 19 0.08 -4.22 -37.11
N LYS A 20 1.39 -4.33 -37.39
CA LYS A 20 2.22 -5.48 -36.97
C LYS A 20 2.25 -5.68 -35.44
N LEU A 21 2.03 -4.63 -34.66
CA LEU A 21 2.04 -4.65 -33.19
C LEU A 21 0.64 -4.47 -32.58
N SER A 22 -0.42 -4.77 -33.33
CA SER A 22 -1.82 -4.66 -32.87
C SER A 22 -2.13 -5.41 -31.57
N ARG A 23 -1.37 -6.46 -31.23
CA ARG A 23 -1.47 -7.14 -29.93
C ARG A 23 -1.10 -6.24 -28.75
N PHE A 24 -0.13 -5.35 -28.91
CA PHE A 24 0.32 -4.43 -27.84
C PHE A 24 -0.44 -3.10 -27.81
N ASN A 25 -1.55 -3.01 -28.55
CA ASN A 25 -2.40 -1.82 -28.52
C ASN A 25 -2.82 -1.41 -27.10
N PRO A 26 -3.21 -2.33 -26.20
CA PRO A 26 -3.58 -1.96 -24.83
C PRO A 26 -2.44 -1.30 -24.05
N LEU A 27 -1.20 -1.76 -24.24
CA LEU A 27 -0.03 -1.18 -23.60
C LEU A 27 0.29 0.22 -24.14
N PHE A 28 0.21 0.40 -25.45
CA PHE A 28 0.41 1.71 -26.08
C PHE A 28 -0.66 2.71 -25.65
N GLU A 29 -1.93 2.28 -25.63
CA GLU A 29 -3.06 3.08 -25.17
C GLU A 29 -2.93 3.47 -23.69
N ALA A 30 -2.47 2.56 -22.83
CA ALA A 30 -2.21 2.85 -21.42
C ALA A 30 -1.13 3.94 -21.25
N LEU A 31 -0.03 3.85 -22.01
CA LEU A 31 1.05 4.84 -21.98
C LEU A 31 0.61 6.19 -22.53
N ASP A 32 -0.15 6.22 -23.63
CA ASP A 32 -0.70 7.47 -24.18
C ASP A 32 -1.70 8.10 -23.21
N ASN A 33 -2.63 7.31 -22.66
CA ASN A 33 -3.60 7.77 -21.68
C ASN A 33 -2.95 8.21 -20.37
N PHE A 34 -1.82 7.63 -19.96
CA PHE A 34 -1.09 8.07 -18.78
C PHE A 34 -0.58 9.51 -18.95
N ILE A 35 0.00 9.82 -20.11
CA ILE A 35 0.62 11.13 -20.40
C ILE A 35 -0.41 12.16 -20.86
N TYR A 36 -1.42 11.75 -21.61
CA TYR A 36 -2.40 12.63 -22.25
C TYR A 36 -3.83 12.22 -21.94
N THR A 37 -4.77 13.17 -22.05
CA THR A 37 -6.19 12.87 -21.95
C THR A 37 -6.67 12.03 -23.15
N PRO A 38 -7.64 11.12 -22.95
CA PRO A 38 -8.22 10.33 -24.04
C PRO A 38 -8.71 11.24 -25.16
N SER A 39 -8.43 10.86 -26.41
CA SER A 39 -8.85 11.61 -27.60
C SER A 39 -10.29 11.31 -28.04
N THR A 40 -10.92 10.29 -27.43
CA THR A 40 -12.29 9.90 -27.71
C THR A 40 -13.25 10.88 -27.04
N VAL A 41 -14.04 11.57 -27.85
CA VAL A 41 -15.11 12.46 -27.39
C VAL A 41 -16.45 11.74 -27.50
N THR A 42 -17.34 11.96 -26.53
CA THR A 42 -18.71 11.42 -26.60
C THR A 42 -19.45 12.07 -27.76
N HIS A 43 -19.87 11.28 -28.75
CA HIS A 43 -20.59 11.75 -29.93
C HIS A 43 -22.08 12.05 -29.68
N GLY A 44 -22.63 11.62 -28.54
CA GLY A 44 -24.02 11.87 -28.12
C GLY A 44 -24.07 12.37 -26.67
N ALA A 45 -25.22 12.91 -26.25
CA ALA A 45 -25.41 13.33 -24.87
C ALA A 45 -25.34 12.10 -23.93
N PRO A 46 -24.40 12.06 -22.97
CA PRO A 46 -24.31 10.93 -22.05
C PRO A 46 -25.49 10.96 -21.08
N HIS A 47 -25.94 9.77 -20.66
CA HIS A 47 -27.02 9.62 -19.69
C HIS A 47 -26.68 10.24 -18.32
N VAL A 48 -25.40 10.21 -17.95
CA VAL A 48 -24.86 10.85 -16.74
C VAL A 48 -23.73 11.80 -17.16
N ARG A 49 -23.84 13.05 -16.74
CA ARG A 49 -22.77 14.05 -16.87
C ARG A 49 -22.12 14.21 -15.51
N ASP A 50 -20.96 13.60 -15.36
CA ASP A 50 -20.11 13.78 -14.18
C ASP A 50 -18.79 14.44 -14.60
N ALA A 51 -18.24 15.27 -13.71
CA ALA A 51 -16.93 15.87 -13.86
C ALA A 51 -15.80 14.90 -13.43
N LEU A 52 -16.15 13.81 -12.74
CA LEU A 52 -15.23 12.77 -12.30
C LEU A 52 -15.11 11.66 -13.36
N ASP A 53 -13.95 11.60 -14.00
CA ASP A 53 -13.51 10.47 -14.83
C ASP A 53 -12.80 9.41 -13.97
N LEU A 54 -12.81 8.14 -14.42
CA LEU A 54 -12.17 7.01 -13.72
C LEU A 54 -10.70 7.31 -13.38
N LYS A 55 -9.97 7.92 -14.31
CA LYS A 55 -8.59 8.37 -14.15
C LYS A 55 -8.43 9.34 -12.97
N ARG A 56 -9.20 10.42 -12.95
CA ARG A 56 -9.17 11.41 -11.86
C ARG A 56 -9.56 10.81 -10.52
N MET A 57 -10.56 9.93 -10.48
CA MET A 57 -10.92 9.24 -9.24
C MET A 57 -9.73 8.44 -8.70
N MET A 58 -9.03 7.67 -9.55
CA MET A 58 -7.87 6.89 -9.11
C MET A 58 -6.70 7.78 -8.67
N ILE A 59 -6.46 8.91 -9.34
CA ILE A 59 -5.44 9.88 -8.92
C ILE A 59 -5.75 10.47 -7.53
N TRP A 60 -7.02 10.79 -7.24
CA TRP A 60 -7.39 11.25 -5.90
C TRP A 60 -7.11 10.20 -4.82
N VAL A 61 -7.30 8.91 -5.14
CA VAL A 61 -6.93 7.82 -4.22
C VAL A 61 -5.43 7.76 -4.01
N VAL A 62 -4.62 7.87 -5.07
CA VAL A 62 -3.16 7.93 -4.94
C VAL A 62 -2.73 9.12 -4.09
N ILE A 63 -3.32 10.30 -4.29
CA ILE A 63 -3.05 11.51 -3.47
C ILE A 63 -3.41 11.27 -2.01
N ALA A 64 -4.55 10.63 -1.74
CA ALA A 64 -4.98 10.29 -0.38
C ALA A 64 -4.03 9.31 0.33
N LEU A 65 -3.26 8.51 -0.42
CA LEU A 65 -2.25 7.60 0.14
C LEU A 65 -0.90 8.27 0.41
N VAL A 66 -0.63 9.45 -0.15
CA VAL A 66 0.66 10.15 0.04
C VAL A 66 1.02 10.37 1.51
N PRO A 67 0.10 10.84 2.40
CA PRO A 67 0.41 10.97 3.82
C PRO A 67 0.84 9.65 4.47
N THR A 68 0.16 8.55 4.15
CA THR A 68 0.50 7.21 4.68
C THR A 68 1.83 6.70 4.14
N VAL A 69 2.18 7.02 2.89
CA VAL A 69 3.49 6.70 2.31
C VAL A 69 4.60 7.48 3.02
N ILE A 70 4.42 8.78 3.25
CA ILE A 70 5.42 9.59 3.96
C ILE A 70 5.65 9.03 5.37
N MET A 71 4.58 8.68 6.07
CA MET A 71 4.70 8.08 7.38
C MET A 71 5.36 6.69 7.33
N ALA A 72 5.04 5.87 6.33
CA ALA A 72 5.68 4.58 6.13
C ALA A 72 7.20 4.72 5.97
N LEU A 73 7.66 5.70 5.19
CA LEU A 73 9.08 5.99 5.01
C LEU A 73 9.74 6.44 6.31
N TYR A 74 9.08 7.31 7.07
CA TYR A 74 9.63 7.82 8.33
C TYR A 74 9.63 6.76 9.44
N ASN A 75 8.48 6.14 9.74
CA ASN A 75 8.35 5.21 10.86
C ASN A 75 9.18 3.94 10.65
N THR A 76 9.17 3.36 9.45
CA THR A 76 9.97 2.15 9.17
C THR A 76 11.46 2.39 9.45
N GLY A 77 11.99 3.54 9.03
CA GLY A 77 13.39 3.88 9.30
C GLY A 77 13.65 4.31 10.74
N LEU A 78 12.68 4.96 11.40
CA LEU A 78 12.77 5.26 12.83
C LEU A 78 12.88 3.96 13.65
N GLN A 79 12.00 2.98 13.40
CA GLN A 79 12.05 1.68 14.07
C GLN A 79 13.36 0.94 13.77
N ALA A 80 13.86 1.04 12.54
CA ALA A 80 15.15 0.46 12.17
C ALA A 80 16.32 1.10 12.93
N ASN A 81 16.39 2.44 12.99
CA ASN A 81 17.46 3.15 13.69
C ASN A 81 17.38 2.95 15.21
N LEU A 82 16.17 2.91 15.79
CA LEU A 82 15.98 2.60 17.21
C LEU A 82 16.47 1.18 17.54
N ALA A 83 16.19 0.20 16.67
CA ALA A 83 16.66 -1.17 16.84
C ALA A 83 18.19 -1.29 16.72
N LEU A 84 18.83 -0.51 15.83
CA LEU A 84 20.29 -0.47 15.71
C LEU A 84 20.95 0.12 16.96
N VAL A 85 20.39 1.19 17.51
CA VAL A 85 20.89 1.80 18.76
C VAL A 85 20.79 0.80 19.92
N GLN A 86 19.70 0.03 20.00
CA GLN A 86 19.50 -0.99 21.03
C GLN A 86 20.48 -2.16 20.91
N THR A 87 20.82 -2.57 19.69
CA THR A 87 21.78 -3.66 19.43
C THR A 87 23.24 -3.20 19.44
N GLY A 88 23.50 -1.90 19.55
CA GLY A 88 24.84 -1.32 19.44
C GLY A 88 25.43 -1.40 18.01
N GLY A 89 24.58 -1.63 17.01
CA GLY A 89 24.99 -1.73 15.61
C GLY A 89 25.34 -0.36 15.03
N THR A 90 26.60 -0.15 14.67
CA THR A 90 27.07 1.09 14.02
C THR A 90 26.96 1.06 12.50
N GLU A 91 26.62 -0.08 11.92
CA GLU A 91 26.51 -0.28 10.47
C GLU A 91 25.32 -1.17 10.11
N VAL A 92 24.64 -0.82 9.02
CA VAL A 92 23.63 -1.68 8.39
C VAL A 92 24.33 -2.61 7.42
N SER A 93 24.14 -3.92 7.55
CA SER A 93 24.76 -4.87 6.64
C SER A 93 24.13 -4.86 5.23
N GLY A 94 24.95 -5.12 4.21
CA GLY A 94 24.50 -5.26 2.82
C GLY A 94 24.40 -3.96 2.02
N TRP A 95 23.67 -4.03 0.90
CA TRP A 95 23.57 -2.92 -0.06
C TRP A 95 22.83 -1.68 0.50
N ARG A 96 21.98 -1.86 1.52
CA ARG A 96 21.29 -0.75 2.17
C ARG A 96 22.28 0.13 2.92
N GLY A 97 23.21 -0.49 3.66
CA GLY A 97 24.28 0.22 4.36
C GLY A 97 25.21 0.97 3.41
N SER A 98 25.59 0.36 2.27
CA SER A 98 26.43 1.07 1.31
C SER A 98 25.78 2.31 0.73
N VAL A 99 24.46 2.30 0.52
CA VAL A 99 23.69 3.47 0.07
C VAL A 99 23.60 4.54 1.17
N ILE A 100 23.36 4.15 2.43
CA ILE A 100 23.32 5.07 3.57
C ILE A 100 24.68 5.77 3.74
N THR A 101 25.77 5.01 3.72
CA THR A 101 27.14 5.54 3.81
C THR A 101 27.47 6.43 2.62
N PHE A 102 27.05 6.06 1.40
CA PHE A 102 27.26 6.88 0.20
C PHE A 102 26.51 8.22 0.26
N LEU A 103 25.27 8.21 0.77
CA LEU A 103 24.46 9.42 0.93
C LEU A 103 24.94 10.30 2.10
N GLY A 104 25.83 9.78 2.96
CA GLY A 104 26.33 10.49 4.14
C GLY A 104 25.27 10.71 5.21
N THR A 105 24.13 10.02 5.12
CA THR A 105 23.06 10.09 6.12
C THR A 105 23.42 9.20 7.29
N GLY A 106 23.48 9.75 8.51
CA GLY A 106 23.81 8.96 9.71
C GLY A 106 22.71 7.94 10.07
N LEU A 107 22.94 7.14 11.12
CA LEU A 107 21.97 6.16 11.66
C LEU A 107 21.24 6.70 12.91
N ASN A 108 21.16 8.02 13.06
CA ASN A 108 20.63 8.65 14.26
C ASN A 108 19.08 8.67 14.24
N PRO A 109 18.39 8.12 15.25
CA PRO A 109 16.93 8.15 15.32
C PRO A 109 16.33 9.56 15.43
N ASN A 110 17.11 10.52 15.93
CA ASN A 110 16.66 11.91 16.11
C ASN A 110 16.68 12.73 14.81
N ASP A 111 17.35 12.25 13.76
CA ASP A 111 17.38 12.93 12.48
C ASP A 111 16.28 12.38 11.56
N ILE A 112 15.36 13.28 11.19
CA ILE A 112 14.21 12.95 10.34
C ILE A 112 14.67 12.46 8.97
N LEU A 113 15.72 13.06 8.41
CA LEU A 113 16.20 12.72 7.07
C LEU A 113 16.81 11.32 7.05
N SER A 114 17.64 11.00 8.03
CA SER A 114 18.19 9.65 8.24
C SER A 114 17.11 8.58 8.34
N ASN A 115 16.04 8.84 9.10
CA ASN A 115 14.93 7.90 9.22
C ASN A 115 14.20 7.72 7.89
N ILE A 116 13.87 8.80 7.16
CA ILE A 116 13.19 8.71 5.87
C ILE A 116 14.02 7.93 4.85
N VAL A 117 15.33 8.20 4.76
CA VAL A 117 16.21 7.51 3.82
C VAL A 117 16.30 6.03 4.17
N HIS A 118 16.46 5.68 5.44
CA HIS A 118 16.54 4.30 5.86
C HIS A 118 15.22 3.55 5.55
N GLY A 119 14.05 4.11 5.88
CA GLY A 119 12.77 3.49 5.55
C GLY A 119 12.49 3.42 4.04
N ALA A 120 12.97 4.39 3.25
CA ALA A 120 12.88 4.35 1.80
C ALA A 120 13.61 3.15 1.17
N LEU A 121 14.72 2.71 1.77
CA LEU A 121 15.47 1.53 1.31
C LEU A 121 14.74 0.20 1.59
N TYR A 122 13.71 0.20 2.44
CA TYR A 122 12.81 -0.94 2.62
C TYR A 122 11.58 -0.83 1.72
N PHE A 123 10.92 0.33 1.72
CA PHE A 123 9.68 0.54 0.99
C PHE A 123 9.86 0.56 -0.53
N LEU A 124 10.84 1.31 -1.06
CA LEU A 124 10.96 1.51 -2.51
C LEU A 124 11.23 0.22 -3.29
N PRO A 125 12.13 -0.70 -2.86
CA PRO A 125 12.31 -1.96 -3.55
C PRO A 125 11.02 -2.79 -3.62
N ILE A 126 10.29 -2.90 -2.51
CA ILE A 126 9.03 -3.65 -2.44
C ILE A 126 7.98 -3.02 -3.38
N TYR A 127 7.88 -1.69 -3.39
CA TYR A 127 6.99 -0.97 -4.30
C TYR A 127 7.34 -1.19 -5.77
N LEU A 128 8.62 -1.10 -6.14
CA LEU A 128 9.08 -1.32 -7.51
C LEU A 128 8.82 -2.77 -7.97
N ILE A 129 9.08 -3.75 -7.10
CA ILE A 129 8.80 -5.16 -7.38
C ILE A 129 7.28 -5.38 -7.57
N THR A 130 6.46 -4.75 -6.74
CA THR A 130 4.99 -4.83 -6.84
C THR A 130 4.49 -4.26 -8.16
N ILE A 131 4.99 -3.09 -8.57
CA ILE A 131 4.66 -2.49 -9.87
C ILE A 131 5.09 -3.41 -11.00
N ALA A 132 6.32 -3.93 -10.96
CA ALA A 132 6.86 -4.76 -12.02
C ALA A 132 6.07 -6.07 -12.19
N ALA A 133 5.84 -6.79 -11.09
CA ALA A 133 5.16 -8.09 -11.11
C ALA A 133 3.65 -7.96 -11.40
N GLY A 134 2.95 -7.07 -10.71
CA GLY A 134 1.51 -6.89 -10.95
C GLY A 134 1.23 -6.21 -12.30
N GLY A 135 2.07 -5.25 -12.70
CA GLY A 135 1.97 -4.59 -14.00
C GLY A 135 2.23 -5.55 -15.15
N PHE A 136 3.17 -6.49 -14.99
CA PHE A 136 3.37 -7.58 -15.95
C PHE A 136 2.09 -8.40 -16.18
N TRP A 137 1.42 -8.83 -15.10
CA TRP A 137 0.19 -9.60 -15.21
C TRP A 137 -0.95 -8.79 -15.84
N GLU A 138 -1.11 -7.53 -15.44
CA GLU A 138 -2.15 -6.67 -16.00
C GLU A 138 -1.94 -6.38 -17.49
N VAL A 139 -0.71 -6.13 -17.91
CA VAL A 139 -0.36 -5.97 -19.33
C VAL A 139 -0.61 -7.26 -20.10
N LEU A 140 -0.25 -8.41 -19.53
CA LEU A 140 -0.44 -9.71 -20.16
C LEU A 140 -1.94 -10.01 -20.37
N PHE A 141 -2.75 -9.87 -19.32
CA PHE A 141 -4.20 -10.13 -19.40
C PHE A 141 -4.91 -9.09 -20.29
N GLY A 142 -4.54 -7.80 -20.19
CA GLY A 142 -5.05 -6.76 -21.07
C GLY A 142 -4.72 -7.02 -22.55
N THR A 143 -3.53 -7.53 -22.84
CA THR A 143 -3.11 -7.93 -24.19
C THR A 143 -3.90 -9.14 -24.71
N ILE A 144 -4.11 -10.15 -23.86
CA ILE A 144 -4.84 -11.38 -24.23
C ILE A 144 -6.33 -11.07 -24.46
N ARG A 145 -6.93 -10.28 -23.58
CA ARG A 145 -8.37 -9.97 -23.58
C ARG A 145 -8.74 -8.70 -24.35
N LYS A 146 -7.73 -7.96 -24.87
CA LYS A 146 -7.89 -6.75 -25.66
C LYS A 146 -8.74 -5.66 -24.98
N HIS A 147 -8.63 -5.53 -23.66
CA HIS A 147 -9.22 -4.39 -22.93
C HIS A 147 -8.14 -3.40 -22.54
N ALA A 148 -8.53 -2.13 -22.37
CA ALA A 148 -7.63 -1.09 -21.91
C ALA A 148 -7.08 -1.42 -20.51
N ILE A 149 -5.82 -1.06 -20.26
CA ILE A 149 -5.21 -1.13 -18.94
C ILE A 149 -5.67 0.09 -18.16
N SER A 150 -6.11 -0.14 -16.93
CA SER A 150 -6.64 0.91 -16.08
C SER A 150 -5.58 1.45 -15.14
N GLU A 151 -5.65 2.75 -14.86
CA GLU A 151 -4.81 3.40 -13.85
C GLU A 151 -5.09 2.93 -12.42
N GLY A 152 -6.19 2.19 -12.20
CA GLY A 152 -6.51 1.58 -10.90
C GLY A 152 -5.45 0.59 -10.40
N PHE A 153 -4.58 0.09 -11.28
CA PHE A 153 -3.42 -0.69 -10.84
C PHE A 153 -2.46 0.11 -9.97
N LEU A 154 -2.25 1.40 -10.26
CA LEU A 154 -1.33 2.24 -9.49
C LEU A 154 -1.75 2.33 -8.02
N VAL A 155 -3.06 2.34 -7.76
CA VAL A 155 -3.61 2.31 -6.41
C VAL A 155 -3.30 0.96 -5.76
N THR A 156 -3.53 -0.15 -6.47
CA THR A 156 -3.26 -1.50 -5.95
C THR A 156 -1.77 -1.72 -5.66
N SER A 157 -0.90 -1.28 -6.56
CA SER A 157 0.55 -1.42 -6.42
C SER A 157 1.13 -0.54 -5.33
N LEU A 158 0.47 0.55 -4.96
CA LEU A 158 0.86 1.40 -3.83
C LEU A 158 0.28 0.89 -2.50
N LEU A 159 -0.97 0.42 -2.50
CA LEU A 159 -1.62 -0.14 -1.31
C LEU A 159 -0.95 -1.43 -0.83
N PHE A 160 -0.55 -2.31 -1.75
CA PHE A 160 -0.03 -3.63 -1.40
C PHE A 160 1.24 -3.56 -0.53
N PRO A 161 2.29 -2.77 -0.85
CA PRO A 161 3.43 -2.59 0.05
C PRO A 161 3.06 -1.96 1.39
N LEU A 162 2.10 -1.01 1.42
CA LEU A 162 1.72 -0.30 2.65
C LEU A 162 1.11 -1.24 3.70
N ILE A 163 0.46 -2.32 3.26
CA ILE A 163 -0.15 -3.31 4.15
C ILE A 163 0.80 -4.46 4.48
N LEU A 164 2.05 -4.43 4.03
CA LEU A 164 3.02 -5.50 4.26
C LEU A 164 4.08 -5.11 5.30
N PRO A 165 4.64 -6.08 6.04
CA PRO A 165 5.85 -5.89 6.82
C PRO A 165 7.07 -5.47 5.98
N PRO A 166 8.02 -4.70 6.54
CA PRO A 166 9.20 -4.18 5.84
C PRO A 166 10.23 -5.25 5.43
N ASN A 167 10.30 -6.36 6.18
CA ASN A 167 11.31 -7.41 5.98
C ASN A 167 10.86 -8.56 5.08
N LEU A 168 9.72 -8.43 4.40
CA LEU A 168 9.19 -9.48 3.53
C LEU A 168 10.17 -9.83 2.39
N PRO A 169 10.50 -11.11 2.21
CA PRO A 169 11.30 -11.54 1.07
C PRO A 169 10.67 -11.13 -0.25
N TRP A 170 11.48 -10.59 -1.16
CA TRP A 170 11.01 -10.01 -2.43
C TRP A 170 10.22 -10.99 -3.30
N TRP A 171 10.57 -12.28 -3.26
CA TRP A 171 9.85 -13.31 -4.00
C TRP A 171 8.43 -13.53 -3.45
N GLN A 172 8.21 -13.40 -2.13
CA GLN A 172 6.87 -13.48 -1.54
C GLN A 172 6.02 -12.29 -1.98
N VAL A 173 6.61 -11.08 -2.04
CA VAL A 173 5.93 -9.89 -2.59
C VAL A 173 5.44 -10.18 -4.02
N VAL A 174 6.30 -10.76 -4.87
CA VAL A 174 5.95 -11.15 -6.25
C VAL A 174 4.79 -12.15 -6.28
N LEU A 175 4.84 -13.21 -5.47
CA LEU A 175 3.77 -14.21 -5.43
C LEU A 175 2.45 -13.63 -4.93
N GLY A 176 2.51 -12.81 -3.86
CA GLY A 176 1.33 -12.18 -3.27
C GLY A 176 0.63 -11.23 -4.23
N ILE A 177 1.36 -10.32 -4.89
CA ILE A 177 0.75 -9.42 -5.87
C ILE A 177 0.28 -10.19 -7.11
N SER A 178 1.00 -11.23 -7.55
CA SER A 178 0.58 -12.08 -8.66
C SER A 178 -0.75 -12.76 -8.36
N PHE A 179 -0.90 -13.33 -7.16
CA PHE A 179 -2.15 -13.95 -6.73
C PHE A 179 -3.28 -12.91 -6.64
N GLY A 180 -3.01 -11.76 -6.00
CA GLY A 180 -3.98 -10.68 -5.84
C GLY A 180 -4.49 -10.13 -7.17
N VAL A 181 -3.60 -9.87 -8.14
CA VAL A 181 -3.95 -9.34 -9.46
C VAL A 181 -4.64 -10.42 -10.31
N VAL A 182 -4.06 -11.62 -10.42
CA VAL A 182 -4.61 -12.66 -11.30
C VAL A 182 -5.94 -13.17 -10.74
N ILE A 183 -5.98 -13.61 -9.48
CA ILE A 183 -7.16 -14.22 -8.89
C ILE A 183 -8.16 -13.16 -8.44
N GLY A 184 -7.70 -12.09 -7.80
CA GLY A 184 -8.58 -11.06 -7.22
C GLY A 184 -9.16 -10.07 -8.23
N LYS A 185 -8.55 -9.91 -9.41
CA LYS A 185 -8.95 -8.89 -10.40
C LYS A 185 -9.12 -9.45 -11.81
N GLU A 186 -8.08 -10.03 -12.39
CA GLU A 186 -8.08 -10.37 -13.82
C GLU A 186 -9.02 -11.53 -14.15
N ILE A 187 -9.12 -12.57 -13.31
CA ILE A 187 -10.08 -13.67 -13.54
C ILE A 187 -11.52 -13.14 -13.66
N PHE A 188 -11.88 -12.12 -12.89
CA PHE A 188 -13.24 -11.54 -12.87
C PHE A 188 -13.52 -10.55 -13.99
N GLY A 189 -12.56 -10.24 -14.87
CA GLY A 189 -12.75 -9.33 -16.00
C GLY A 189 -12.02 -8.00 -15.90
N GLY A 190 -11.20 -7.79 -14.87
CA GLY A 190 -10.37 -6.60 -14.72
C GLY A 190 -10.99 -5.52 -13.82
N VAL A 191 -10.64 -4.26 -14.06
CA VAL A 191 -11.06 -3.13 -13.20
C VAL A 191 -12.57 -2.88 -13.30
N GLY A 192 -13.22 -2.75 -12.15
CA GLY A 192 -14.65 -2.47 -12.03
C GLY A 192 -15.52 -3.74 -11.98
N MET A 193 -14.94 -4.91 -12.24
CA MET A 193 -15.59 -6.22 -12.10
C MET A 193 -15.03 -7.04 -10.92
N ASN A 194 -14.00 -6.53 -10.25
CA ASN A 194 -13.37 -7.19 -9.13
C ASN A 194 -14.28 -7.19 -7.90
N VAL A 195 -14.72 -8.38 -7.48
CA VAL A 195 -15.57 -8.59 -6.30
C VAL A 195 -14.79 -8.29 -5.01
N LEU A 196 -13.48 -8.54 -5.01
CA LEU A 196 -12.59 -8.39 -3.88
C LEU A 196 -11.56 -7.29 -4.14
N ASN A 197 -10.99 -6.75 -3.06
CA ASN A 197 -9.85 -5.85 -3.15
C ASN A 197 -8.58 -6.66 -3.51
N PRO A 198 -7.94 -6.44 -4.67
CA PRO A 198 -6.81 -7.25 -5.14
C PRO A 198 -5.60 -7.21 -4.20
N ALA A 199 -5.32 -6.06 -3.57
CA ALA A 199 -4.22 -5.93 -2.62
C ALA A 199 -4.47 -6.75 -1.35
N LEU A 200 -5.69 -6.68 -0.80
CA LEU A 200 -6.07 -7.47 0.37
C LEU A 200 -6.15 -8.97 0.06
N THR A 201 -6.60 -9.35 -1.14
CA THR A 201 -6.56 -10.75 -1.60
C THR A 201 -5.12 -11.27 -1.65
N GLY A 202 -4.18 -10.46 -2.16
CA GLY A 202 -2.76 -10.80 -2.14
C GLY A 202 -2.21 -10.94 -0.72
N ARG A 203 -2.58 -10.03 0.19
CA ARG A 203 -2.17 -10.08 1.61
C ARG A 203 -2.73 -11.33 2.29
N ALA A 204 -3.99 -11.68 2.04
CA ALA A 204 -4.62 -12.88 2.58
C ALA A 204 -3.92 -14.15 2.08
N PHE A 205 -3.53 -14.21 0.81
CA PHE A 205 -2.74 -15.32 0.28
C PHE A 205 -1.41 -15.48 1.05
N LEU A 206 -0.66 -14.38 1.24
CA LEU A 206 0.58 -14.43 2.00
C LEU A 206 0.36 -14.80 3.47
N TYR A 207 -0.73 -14.33 4.07
CA TYR A 207 -1.11 -14.64 5.45
C TYR A 207 -1.26 -16.15 5.69
N PHE A 208 -1.93 -16.85 4.78
CA PHE A 208 -2.14 -18.30 4.92
C PHE A 208 -0.99 -19.16 4.37
N ALA A 209 -0.29 -18.69 3.33
CA ALA A 209 0.79 -19.47 2.71
C ALA A 209 2.14 -19.31 3.43
N TYR A 210 2.42 -18.12 3.98
CA TYR A 210 3.70 -17.75 4.57
C TYR A 210 3.51 -16.99 5.90
N PRO A 211 2.94 -17.65 6.93
CA PRO A 211 2.58 -16.98 8.18
C PRO A 211 3.80 -16.45 8.96
N ALA A 212 4.97 -17.07 8.83
CA ALA A 212 6.17 -16.71 9.57
C ALA A 212 6.74 -15.34 9.18
N GLU A 213 6.55 -14.93 7.92
CA GLU A 213 7.07 -13.66 7.37
C GLU A 213 6.02 -12.55 7.31
N ILE A 214 4.80 -12.79 7.81
CA ILE A 214 3.70 -11.81 7.81
C ILE A 214 3.04 -11.63 9.18
N SER A 215 3.27 -12.56 10.09
CA SER A 215 2.73 -12.57 11.46
C SER A 215 3.85 -12.85 12.47
N GLY A 216 3.63 -12.46 13.72
CA GLY A 216 4.60 -12.58 14.81
C GLY A 216 5.40 -11.29 15.04
N ASP A 217 6.26 -11.29 16.06
CA ASP A 217 6.85 -10.05 16.61
C ASP A 217 8.18 -9.63 15.95
N ALA A 218 8.83 -10.55 15.24
CA ALA A 218 10.12 -10.31 14.58
C ALA A 218 9.99 -9.60 13.22
N VAL A 219 8.78 -9.57 12.64
CA VAL A 219 8.60 -9.15 11.24
C VAL A 219 8.45 -7.62 11.09
N TRP A 220 8.06 -6.94 12.16
CA TRP A 220 7.66 -5.52 12.13
C TRP A 220 8.81 -4.54 12.28
N VAL A 221 10.01 -5.01 12.65
CA VAL A 221 11.21 -4.19 12.79
C VAL A 221 12.17 -4.54 11.67
N ALA A 222 12.66 -3.52 10.94
CA ALA A 222 13.44 -3.71 9.72
C ALA A 222 14.87 -4.26 9.94
N VAL A 223 15.27 -4.50 11.19
CA VAL A 223 16.61 -4.96 11.59
C VAL A 223 16.51 -6.40 12.08
N ASP A 224 17.40 -7.25 11.58
CA ASP A 224 17.46 -8.65 11.96
C ASP A 224 17.88 -8.81 13.43
N GLY A 225 17.28 -9.77 14.13
CA GLY A 225 17.58 -10.09 15.53
C GLY A 225 16.90 -9.22 16.60
N VAL A 226 16.11 -8.21 16.23
CA VAL A 226 15.29 -7.43 17.18
C VAL A 226 13.82 -7.75 16.99
N SER A 227 13.23 -8.41 17.99
CA SER A 227 11.79 -8.67 18.04
C SER A 227 11.09 -7.56 18.82
N ARG A 228 9.99 -7.02 18.29
CA ARG A 228 9.16 -6.05 18.99
C ARG A 228 7.69 -6.44 18.80
N ALA A 229 7.05 -6.80 19.91
CA ALA A 229 5.64 -7.11 19.90
C ALA A 229 4.83 -5.89 19.42
N THR A 230 3.79 -6.15 18.64
CA THR A 230 2.82 -5.08 18.32
C THR A 230 2.05 -4.72 19.59
N PRO A 231 1.56 -3.48 19.75
CA PRO A 231 0.78 -3.09 20.93
C PRO A 231 -0.41 -4.03 21.20
N LEU A 232 -1.03 -4.55 20.13
CA LEU A 232 -2.14 -5.48 20.25
C LEU A 232 -1.70 -6.88 20.71
N ALA A 233 -0.49 -7.32 20.33
CA ALA A 233 0.10 -8.55 20.83
C ALA A 233 0.52 -8.41 22.30
N GLU A 234 1.04 -7.25 22.71
CA GLU A 234 1.35 -6.96 24.12
C GLU A 234 0.08 -7.00 24.99
N LEU A 235 -1.02 -6.39 24.53
CA LEU A 235 -2.30 -6.44 25.26
C LEU A 235 -2.84 -7.87 25.40
N ALA A 236 -2.54 -8.76 24.43
CA ALA A 236 -3.03 -10.14 24.41
C ALA A 236 -2.28 -11.03 25.39
N ASP A 237 -1.04 -10.67 25.75
CA ASP A 237 -0.25 -11.39 26.73
C ASP A 237 -0.43 -10.76 28.13
N PRO A 238 -1.01 -11.48 29.11
CA PRO A 238 -1.23 -10.94 30.45
C PRO A 238 0.07 -10.65 31.23
N VAL A 239 1.24 -11.09 30.72
CA VAL A 239 2.55 -10.88 31.36
C VAL A 239 3.23 -9.62 30.84
N LEU A 240 2.87 -9.13 29.65
CA LEU A 240 3.51 -7.97 29.03
C LEU A 240 2.80 -6.68 29.46
N GLU A 241 3.58 -5.72 29.97
CA GLU A 241 3.07 -4.36 30.14
C GLU A 241 3.11 -3.62 28.81
N LEU A 242 2.06 -2.84 28.55
CA LEU A 242 1.94 -2.04 27.34
C LEU A 242 3.10 -1.03 27.29
N SER A 243 3.98 -1.20 26.31
CA SER A 243 5.21 -0.40 26.17
C SER A 243 4.99 0.93 25.45
N VAL A 244 3.78 1.16 24.93
CA VAL A 244 3.45 2.23 23.99
C VAL A 244 2.40 3.18 24.56
N SER A 245 2.64 4.49 24.42
CA SER A 245 1.67 5.53 24.75
C SER A 245 0.60 5.67 23.66
N LEU A 246 -0.62 6.08 24.05
CA LEU A 246 -1.67 6.45 23.10
C LEU A 246 -1.21 7.54 22.12
N ASN A 247 -0.38 8.50 22.56
CA ASN A 247 0.15 9.54 21.68
C ASN A 247 1.08 8.95 20.61
N ASP A 248 1.85 7.92 20.97
CA ASP A 248 2.75 7.23 20.04
C ASP A 248 1.94 6.39 19.05
N ALA A 249 0.85 5.75 19.49
CA ALA A 249 -0.08 5.04 18.60
C ALA A 249 -0.82 6.00 17.65
N LEU A 250 -1.23 7.18 18.13
CA LEU A 250 -1.95 8.18 17.34
C LEU A 250 -1.04 8.80 16.28
N LEU A 251 0.20 9.17 16.65
CA LEU A 251 1.23 9.65 15.73
C LEU A 251 1.74 8.53 14.81
N GLY A 252 1.75 7.28 15.28
CA GLY A 252 2.18 6.10 14.57
C GLY A 252 3.67 5.76 14.74
N LEU A 253 4.23 6.01 15.91
CA LEU A 253 5.62 5.67 16.28
C LEU A 253 5.72 4.23 16.82
N ILE A 254 4.88 3.34 16.29
CA ILE A 254 4.74 1.95 16.73
C ILE A 254 5.25 0.98 15.65
N PRO A 255 5.71 -0.22 16.01
CA PRO A 255 5.98 -1.28 15.04
C PRO A 255 4.67 -1.77 14.40
N GLY A 256 4.67 -2.02 13.09
CA GLY A 256 3.50 -2.55 12.37
C GLY A 256 3.67 -2.52 10.85
N SER A 257 2.58 -2.79 10.12
CA SER A 257 2.55 -2.66 8.66
C SER A 257 2.87 -1.23 8.23
N MET A 258 3.73 -1.08 7.23
CA MET A 258 4.38 0.18 6.90
C MET A 258 3.42 1.40 6.84
N GLY A 259 2.25 1.26 6.21
CA GLY A 259 1.28 2.35 6.02
C GLY A 259 0.14 2.43 7.03
N GLU A 260 -0.05 1.44 7.91
CA GLU A 260 -1.20 1.37 8.84
C GLU A 260 -0.87 1.99 10.21
N THR A 261 0.41 2.23 10.50
CA THR A 261 0.88 2.62 11.84
C THR A 261 0.35 3.96 12.36
N SER A 262 0.08 4.94 11.49
CA SER A 262 -0.35 6.28 11.92
C SER A 262 -1.82 6.56 11.62
N ILE A 263 -2.59 6.75 12.70
CA ILE A 263 -4.01 7.13 12.63
C ILE A 263 -4.16 8.49 11.95
N ILE A 264 -3.31 9.48 12.28
CA ILE A 264 -3.40 10.82 11.68
C ILE A 264 -3.20 10.74 10.15
N ALA A 265 -2.18 10.02 9.69
CA ALA A 265 -1.91 9.91 8.26
C ALA A 265 -3.09 9.25 7.52
N CYS A 266 -3.64 8.17 8.09
CA CYS A 266 -4.83 7.50 7.56
C CYS A 266 -6.07 8.40 7.55
N LEU A 267 -6.29 9.20 8.61
CA LEU A 267 -7.42 10.13 8.70
C LEU A 267 -7.30 11.27 7.69
N ILE A 268 -6.11 11.82 7.46
CA ILE A 268 -5.90 12.83 6.41
C ILE A 268 -6.28 12.25 5.04
N GLY A 269 -5.85 11.02 4.74
CA GLY A 269 -6.26 10.31 3.53
C GLY A 269 -7.78 10.12 3.45
N ALA A 270 -8.42 9.69 4.53
CA ALA A 270 -9.87 9.51 4.60
C ALA A 270 -10.63 10.83 4.36
N VAL A 271 -10.17 11.94 4.95
CA VAL A 271 -10.76 13.27 4.74
C VAL A 271 -10.65 13.69 3.28
N ILE A 272 -9.50 13.48 2.64
CA ILE A 272 -9.32 13.77 1.20
C ILE A 272 -10.35 12.98 0.37
N LEU A 273 -10.53 11.69 0.64
CA LEU A 273 -11.50 10.85 -0.08
C LEU A 273 -12.96 11.27 0.14
N ILE A 274 -13.32 11.70 1.34
CA ILE A 274 -14.68 12.16 1.67
C ILE A 274 -14.96 13.52 1.01
N VAL A 275 -14.02 14.48 1.11
CA VAL A 275 -14.18 15.82 0.53
C VAL A 275 -14.27 15.75 -0.99
N THR A 276 -13.47 14.89 -1.62
CA THR A 276 -13.51 14.66 -3.07
C THR A 276 -14.70 13.81 -3.52
N LYS A 277 -15.51 13.28 -2.58
CA LYS A 277 -16.67 12.41 -2.81
C LYS A 277 -16.33 11.11 -3.57
N VAL A 278 -15.06 10.71 -3.57
CA VAL A 278 -14.63 9.41 -4.12
C VAL A 278 -14.92 8.29 -3.11
N GLY A 279 -14.74 8.56 -1.83
CA GLY A 279 -15.03 7.63 -0.73
C GLY A 279 -16.39 7.88 -0.09
N SER A 280 -17.11 6.81 0.27
CA SER A 280 -18.36 6.90 1.01
C SER A 280 -18.12 7.04 2.51
N TRP A 281 -18.39 8.21 3.08
CA TRP A 281 -18.30 8.44 4.53
C TRP A 281 -19.19 7.48 5.35
N ARG A 282 -20.31 7.04 4.76
CA ARG A 282 -21.26 6.12 5.39
C ARG A 282 -20.64 4.75 5.69
N THR A 283 -19.82 4.21 4.77
CA THR A 283 -19.17 2.90 4.98
C THR A 283 -18.06 3.00 6.01
N MET A 284 -17.24 4.06 5.92
CA MET A 284 -16.15 4.34 6.88
C MET A 284 -16.69 4.54 8.29
N PHE A 285 -17.75 5.35 8.45
CA PHE A 285 -18.38 5.55 9.75
C PHE A 285 -19.05 4.27 10.26
N GLY A 286 -19.70 3.50 9.37
CA GLY A 286 -20.33 2.24 9.73
C GLY A 286 -19.36 1.20 10.29
N SER A 287 -18.16 1.09 9.71
CA SER A 287 -17.13 0.17 10.22
C SER A 287 -16.61 0.59 11.60
N VAL A 288 -16.36 1.89 11.81
CA VAL A 288 -15.90 2.41 13.11
C VAL A 288 -16.97 2.24 14.18
N LEU A 289 -18.23 2.57 13.87
CA LEU A 289 -19.34 2.39 14.81
C LEU A 289 -19.54 0.91 15.17
N GLY A 290 -19.44 0.00 14.19
CA GLY A 290 -19.48 -1.44 14.44
C GLY A 290 -18.38 -1.91 15.40
N MET A 291 -17.14 -1.47 15.16
CA MET A 291 -15.99 -1.75 16.04
C MET A 291 -16.23 -1.24 17.47
N VAL A 292 -16.66 0.02 17.63
CA VAL A 292 -16.91 0.63 18.95
C VAL A 292 -18.01 -0.11 19.71
N VAL A 293 -19.12 -0.42 19.06
CA VAL A 293 -20.24 -1.12 19.70
C VAL A 293 -19.82 -2.51 20.17
N VAL A 294 -19.11 -3.27 19.33
CA VAL A 294 -18.66 -4.63 19.67
C VAL A 294 -17.60 -4.61 20.77
N SER A 295 -16.64 -3.69 20.71
CA SER A 295 -15.62 -3.53 21.76
C SER A 295 -16.25 -3.14 23.10
N LEU A 296 -17.18 -2.18 23.13
CA LEU A 296 -17.88 -1.82 24.37
C LEU A 296 -18.72 -2.97 24.92
N LEU A 297 -19.35 -3.75 24.05
CA LEU A 297 -20.08 -4.94 24.46
C LEU A 297 -19.17 -5.95 25.18
N PHE A 298 -17.98 -6.23 24.65
CA PHE A 298 -17.03 -7.12 25.32
C PHE A 298 -16.50 -6.55 26.64
N ASN A 299 -16.25 -5.24 26.70
CA ASN A 299 -15.87 -4.56 27.95
C ASN A 299 -16.96 -4.63 29.02
N LEU A 300 -18.23 -4.60 28.63
CA LEU A 300 -19.37 -4.73 29.55
C LEU A 300 -19.55 -6.15 30.08
N ILE A 301 -19.32 -7.17 29.25
CA ILE A 301 -19.40 -8.57 29.67
C ILE A 301 -18.23 -8.91 30.61
N GLY A 302 -17.03 -8.43 30.27
CA GLY A 302 -15.79 -8.75 30.98
C GLY A 302 -15.39 -10.22 30.83
N SER A 303 -14.13 -10.54 31.15
CA SER A 303 -13.66 -11.93 31.25
C SER A 303 -12.43 -11.99 32.16
N ASP A 304 -12.43 -12.95 33.08
CA ASP A 304 -11.27 -13.21 33.95
C ASP A 304 -10.20 -14.07 33.25
N THR A 305 -10.55 -14.75 32.15
CA THR A 305 -9.65 -15.66 31.41
C THR A 305 -9.03 -15.02 30.17
N ASN A 306 -9.59 -13.91 29.69
CA ASN A 306 -9.13 -13.26 28.45
C ASN A 306 -8.99 -11.76 28.66
N SER A 307 -7.75 -11.28 28.71
CA SER A 307 -7.39 -9.86 28.85
C SER A 307 -7.93 -8.99 27.72
N MET A 308 -8.21 -9.56 26.53
CA MET A 308 -8.73 -8.82 25.37
C MET A 308 -10.12 -8.21 25.62
N PHE A 309 -10.88 -8.72 26.59
CA PHE A 309 -12.18 -8.14 26.92
C PHE A 309 -12.06 -6.77 27.58
N GLN A 310 -10.88 -6.40 28.09
CA GLN A 310 -10.62 -5.11 28.73
C GLN A 310 -10.07 -4.05 27.75
N VAL A 311 -9.84 -4.41 26.49
CA VAL A 311 -9.31 -3.47 25.49
C VAL A 311 -10.38 -2.46 25.11
N THR A 312 -10.10 -1.20 25.40
CA THR A 312 -10.99 -0.08 25.07
C THR A 312 -11.02 0.18 23.57
N PRO A 313 -12.12 0.70 22.99
CA PRO A 313 -12.23 1.03 21.56
C PRO A 313 -11.25 2.08 21.03
N VAL A 314 -10.44 2.69 21.91
CA VAL A 314 -9.43 3.70 21.57
C VAL A 314 -8.16 3.05 21.01
N TRP A 315 -7.93 1.77 21.35
CA TRP A 315 -6.86 0.92 20.80
C TRP A 315 -7.36 0.17 19.56
#